data_AF-A0A382Z104-F1
#
_entry.id   AF-A0A382Z104-F1
#
_cell.length_a   1.000
_cell.length_b   1.000
_cell.length_c   1.000
_cell.angle_alpha   90.00
_cell.angle_beta   90.00
_cell.angle_gamma   90.00
#
_symmetry.space_group_name_H-M   'P 1'
#
loop_
_entity.id
_entity.type
_entity.pdbx_description
1 polymer ?
#
loop_
_entity_poly.entity_id
_entity_poly.type
_entity_poly.pdbx_seq_one_letter_code
_entity_poly.pdbx_strand_id
1 'polypeptide(L)'
;DSLTESFIGLKNLEEANHHQSFQLGIYNNHFGKDSIKVDESLVKLAKWYRRSGQVLSERLVFEELLGRQSNRENQESKKLINTLQGISFSHRREGISMYDSVSPLKKALDLFAENQNQDLRLKLEILIDLGDTYTSYGRVSSANRAYQDCWQLIEEDSTLKPEIEERFSKPVRVRSIFIPERYPIDQPIDKNKTYKQGFLTVRFDVETTGKTNKVTIIESDPSKLLDRVALSAIKNSIYRPSYIDAEAQRSEGLTIRHEF
;
A
#
# COMPACT_ATOMS: atom_id res chain seq x y z
N ASP A 1 4.39 19.21 10.97
CA ASP A 1 4.94 18.99 9.62
C ASP A 1 4.72 20.13 8.62
N SER A 2 4.27 21.32 9.04
CA SER A 2 4.07 22.46 8.14
C SER A 2 5.29 22.79 7.25
N LEU A 3 6.51 22.71 7.79
CA LEU A 3 7.73 22.98 7.03
C LEU A 3 8.02 21.93 5.94
N THR A 4 7.82 20.64 6.22
CA THR A 4 7.94 19.58 5.19
C THR A 4 6.90 19.79 4.08
N GLU A 5 5.66 20.16 4.44
CA GLU A 5 4.63 20.45 3.44
C GLU A 5 4.98 21.70 2.61
N SER A 6 5.60 22.72 3.21
CA SER A 6 6.12 23.88 2.46
C SER A 6 7.17 23.47 1.43
N PHE A 7 8.13 22.61 1.80
CA PHE A 7 9.13 22.11 0.85
C PHE A 7 8.51 21.27 -0.28
N ILE A 8 7.48 20.47 0.01
CA ILE A 8 6.70 19.75 -1.02
C ILE A 8 5.99 20.73 -1.95
N GLY A 9 5.36 21.78 -1.42
CA GLY A 9 4.74 22.83 -2.23
C GLY A 9 5.74 23.52 -3.18
N LEU A 10 6.99 23.67 -2.73
CA LEU A 10 8.11 24.19 -3.52
C LEU A 10 8.75 23.15 -4.45
N LYS A 11 8.23 21.92 -4.49
CA LYS A 11 8.78 20.77 -5.22
C LYS A 11 10.24 20.45 -4.85
N ASN A 12 10.64 20.76 -3.62
CA ASN A 12 11.96 20.49 -3.08
C ASN A 12 11.93 19.24 -2.18
N LEU A 13 11.94 18.07 -2.83
CA LEU A 13 11.91 16.79 -2.11
C LEU A 13 13.17 16.55 -1.27
N GLU A 14 14.31 17.08 -1.71
CA GLU A 14 15.59 16.95 -1.00
C GLU A 14 15.54 17.64 0.36
N GLU A 15 15.12 18.90 0.42
CA GLU A 15 14.96 19.62 1.69
C GLU A 15 13.84 19.02 2.56
N ALA A 16 12.77 18.55 1.93
CA ALA A 16 11.70 17.84 2.65
C ALA A 16 12.22 16.56 3.33
N ASN A 17 13.07 15.80 2.63
CA ASN A 17 13.76 14.62 3.15
C ASN A 17 14.75 14.99 4.24
N HIS A 18 15.57 16.02 4.03
CA HIS A 18 16.54 16.50 5.00
C HIS A 18 15.86 16.88 6.31
N HIS A 19 14.75 17.64 6.24
CA HIS A 19 14.00 18.01 7.44
C HIS A 19 13.44 16.80 8.20
N GLN A 20 12.92 15.79 7.49
CA GLN A 20 12.38 14.58 8.13
C GLN A 20 13.49 13.71 8.75
N SER A 21 14.64 13.56 8.09
CA SER A 21 15.78 12.82 8.65
C SER A 21 16.47 13.57 9.79
N PHE A 22 16.51 14.91 9.74
CA PHE A 22 17.02 15.75 10.82
C PHE A 22 16.20 15.58 12.12
N GLN A 23 14.87 15.45 12.02
CA GLN A 23 14.03 15.15 13.19
C GLN A 23 14.42 13.83 13.86
N LEU A 24 14.72 12.79 13.08
CA LEU A 24 15.26 11.54 13.62
C LEU A 24 16.61 11.75 14.32
N GLY A 25 17.49 12.57 13.74
CA GLY A 25 18.77 12.96 14.35
C GLY A 25 18.61 13.63 15.72
N ILE A 26 17.67 14.57 15.86
CA ILE A 26 17.34 15.20 17.16
C ILE A 26 16.91 14.14 18.18
N TYR A 27 16.00 13.24 17.80
CA TYR A 27 15.51 12.19 18.69
C TYR A 27 16.63 11.26 19.14
N ASN A 28 17.51 10.86 18.22
CA ASN A 28 18.68 10.05 18.52
C ASN A 28 19.61 10.74 19.53
N ASN A 29 19.89 12.03 19.33
CA ASN A 29 20.78 12.79 20.22
C ASN A 29 20.15 13.02 21.60
N HIS A 30 18.84 13.26 21.67
CA HIS A 30 18.15 13.60 22.91
C HIS A 30 17.80 12.38 23.77
N PHE A 31 17.37 11.27 23.15
CA PHE A 31 16.88 10.09 23.88
C PHE A 31 17.85 8.90 23.86
N GLY A 32 18.91 8.97 23.06
CA GLY A 32 19.80 7.85 22.81
C GLY A 32 19.20 6.87 21.80
N LYS A 33 20.10 6.17 21.08
CA LYS A 33 19.71 5.32 19.96
C LYS A 33 18.70 4.27 20.38
N ASP A 34 18.84 3.55 21.48
CA ASP A 34 17.96 2.40 21.78
C ASP A 34 16.57 2.75 22.33
N SER A 35 16.28 4.05 22.48
CA SER A 35 15.01 4.53 23.01
C SER A 35 13.82 4.24 22.11
N ILE A 36 12.68 3.88 22.71
CA ILE A 36 11.42 3.66 21.98
C ILE A 36 10.91 4.94 21.30
N LYS A 37 11.32 6.12 21.78
CA LYS A 37 10.99 7.40 21.14
C LYS A 37 11.67 7.55 19.78
N VAL A 38 12.84 6.93 19.61
CA VAL A 38 13.51 6.87 18.30
C VAL A 38 12.73 5.95 17.35
N ASP A 39 12.17 4.84 17.84
CA ASP A 39 11.32 3.95 17.04
C ASP A 39 10.09 4.68 16.49
N GLU A 40 9.42 5.50 17.32
CA GLU A 40 8.29 6.33 16.89
C GLU A 40 8.69 7.32 15.78
N SER A 41 9.88 7.92 15.89
CA SER A 41 10.44 8.81 14.88
C SER A 41 10.77 8.07 13.58
N LEU A 42 11.32 6.85 13.67
CA LEU A 42 11.56 5.97 12.51
C LEU A 42 10.25 5.60 11.82
N VAL A 43 9.19 5.25 12.56
CA VAL A 43 7.85 4.98 11.98
C VAL A 43 7.33 6.20 11.22
N LYS A 44 7.51 7.41 11.77
CA LYS A 44 7.13 8.65 11.08
C LYS A 44 7.92 8.83 9.78
N LEU A 45 9.24 8.61 9.82
CA LEU A 45 10.11 8.72 8.66
C LEU A 45 9.76 7.68 7.58
N ALA A 46 9.47 6.44 7.96
CA ALA A 46 9.00 5.40 7.03
C ALA A 46 7.68 5.79 6.36
N LYS A 47 6.72 6.32 7.12
CA LYS A 47 5.45 6.84 6.56
C LYS A 47 5.68 8.00 5.59
N TRP A 48 6.64 8.86 5.87
CA TRP A 48 7.05 9.93 4.95
C TRP A 48 7.62 9.37 3.64
N TYR A 49 8.56 8.43 3.71
CA TYR A 49 9.13 7.79 2.52
C TYR A 49 8.08 7.02 1.72
N ARG A 50 7.15 6.34 2.41
CA ARG A 50 6.00 5.71 1.78
C ARG A 50 5.19 6.70 0.94
N ARG A 51 4.78 7.81 1.57
CA ARG A 51 3.95 8.87 0.96
C ARG A 51 4.63 9.52 -0.25
N SER A 52 5.94 9.72 -0.17
CA SER A 52 6.74 10.36 -1.22
C SER A 52 7.25 9.40 -2.30
N GLY A 53 6.87 8.12 -2.26
CA GLY A 53 7.25 7.14 -3.30
C GLY A 53 8.66 6.56 -3.16
N GLN A 54 9.37 6.85 -2.07
CA GLN A 54 10.75 6.44 -1.84
C GLN A 54 10.81 5.02 -1.24
N VAL A 55 10.51 4.02 -2.06
CA VAL A 55 10.31 2.62 -1.62
C VAL A 55 11.53 2.01 -0.94
N LEU A 56 12.74 2.24 -1.47
CA LEU A 56 13.97 1.72 -0.86
C LEU A 56 14.24 2.38 0.50
N SER A 57 14.12 3.70 0.60
CA SER A 57 14.32 4.42 1.86
C SER A 57 13.29 4.02 2.92
N GLU A 58 12.03 3.80 2.53
CA GLU A 58 10.99 3.23 3.40
C GLU A 58 11.44 1.86 3.97
N ARG A 59 11.91 0.97 3.09
CA ARG A 59 12.34 -0.38 3.47
C ARG A 59 13.50 -0.34 4.46
N LEU A 60 14.55 0.42 4.16
CA LEU A 60 15.74 0.53 5.00
C LEU A 60 15.40 1.01 6.41
N VAL A 61 14.46 1.96 6.53
CA VAL A 61 13.98 2.43 7.84
C VAL A 61 13.23 1.33 8.59
N PHE A 62 12.39 0.53 7.92
CA PHE A 62 11.73 -0.60 8.57
C PHE A 62 12.69 -1.73 8.93
N GLU A 63 13.73 -1.98 8.14
CA GLU A 63 14.78 -2.96 8.46
C GLU A 63 15.61 -2.52 9.68
N GLU A 64 15.96 -1.24 9.76
CA GLU A 64 16.59 -0.67 10.96
C GLU A 64 15.68 -0.84 12.18
N LEU A 65 14.39 -0.49 12.03
CA LEU A 65 13.40 -0.62 13.09
C LEU A 65 13.24 -2.08 13.54
N LEU A 66 13.23 -3.02 12.59
CA LEU A 66 13.14 -4.45 12.87
C LEU A 66 14.35 -4.93 13.69
N GLY A 67 15.56 -4.54 13.30
CA GLY A 67 16.78 -4.88 14.03
C GLY A 67 16.76 -4.37 15.47
N ARG A 68 16.31 -3.13 15.67
CA ARG A 68 16.19 -2.52 17.00
C ARG A 68 15.16 -3.23 17.88
N GLN A 69 13.98 -3.51 17.31
CA GLN A 69 12.89 -4.16 18.02
C GLN A 69 13.24 -5.62 18.37
N SER A 70 13.93 -6.34 17.49
CA SER A 70 14.26 -7.76 17.68
C SER A 70 15.28 -8.00 18.81
N ASN A 71 16.10 -7.00 19.14
CA ASN A 71 17.13 -7.09 20.17
C ASN A 71 16.65 -6.65 21.56
N ARG A 72 15.36 -6.35 21.74
CA ARG A 72 14.82 -5.78 22.98
C ARG A 72 14.07 -6.85 23.79
N GLU A 73 14.46 -7.03 25.06
CA GLU A 73 13.93 -8.08 25.96
C GLU A 73 12.40 -7.99 26.22
N ASN A 74 11.79 -6.82 26.08
CA ASN A 74 10.34 -6.60 26.30
C ASN A 74 9.65 -5.97 25.10
N GLN A 75 9.98 -6.45 23.89
CA GLN A 75 9.39 -5.94 22.67
C GLN A 75 7.91 -6.34 22.54
N GLU A 76 7.03 -5.35 22.33
CA GLU A 76 5.63 -5.62 21.99
C GLU A 76 5.52 -6.31 20.62
N SER A 77 4.92 -7.52 20.60
CA SER A 77 4.69 -8.31 19.38
C SER A 77 3.95 -7.50 18.30
N LYS A 78 2.94 -6.69 18.68
CA LYS A 78 2.19 -5.83 17.75
C LYS A 78 3.08 -4.83 17.01
N LYS A 79 4.06 -4.21 17.68
CA LYS A 79 4.99 -3.28 17.05
C LYS A 79 5.91 -3.99 16.05
N LEU A 80 6.36 -5.20 16.38
CA LEU A 80 7.19 -6.03 15.50
C LEU A 80 6.42 -6.49 14.25
N ILE A 81 5.18 -6.93 14.44
CA ILE A 81 4.23 -7.29 13.37
C ILE A 81 4.01 -6.11 12.41
N ASN A 82 3.73 -4.92 12.94
CA ASN A 82 3.53 -3.72 12.11
C ASN A 82 4.77 -3.38 11.28
N THR A 83 5.98 -3.57 11.84
CA THR A 83 7.25 -3.38 11.12
C THR A 83 7.37 -4.39 9.97
N LEU A 84 7.06 -5.67 10.20
CA LEU A 84 7.08 -6.70 9.17
C LEU A 84 6.06 -6.44 8.04
N GLN A 85 4.86 -5.96 8.37
CA GLN A 85 3.88 -5.50 7.37
C GLN A 85 4.45 -4.34 6.54
N GLY A 86 5.17 -3.41 7.17
CA GLY A 86 5.87 -2.33 6.49
C GLY A 86 6.90 -2.83 5.46
N ILE A 87 7.74 -3.78 5.85
CA ILE A 87 8.74 -4.41 4.98
C ILE A 87 8.05 -5.12 3.80
N SER A 88 7.07 -5.97 4.07
CA SER A 88 6.28 -6.67 3.05
C SER A 88 5.68 -5.70 2.03
N PHE A 89 5.03 -4.64 2.52
CA PHE A 89 4.41 -3.63 1.69
C PHE A 89 5.42 -2.93 0.78
N SER A 90 6.61 -2.61 1.30
CA SER A 90 7.68 -2.01 0.50
C SER A 90 8.16 -2.93 -0.63
N HIS A 91 8.31 -4.24 -0.39
CA HIS A 91 8.68 -5.20 -1.42
C HIS A 91 7.58 -5.39 -2.47
N ARG A 92 6.31 -5.47 -2.02
CA ARG A 92 5.16 -5.59 -2.91
C ARG A 92 5.06 -4.41 -3.87
N ARG A 93 5.29 -3.18 -3.37
CA ARG A 93 5.28 -1.97 -4.18
C ARG A 93 6.37 -1.95 -5.24
N GLU A 94 7.55 -2.47 -4.91
CA GLU A 94 8.65 -2.59 -5.86
C GLU A 94 8.37 -3.68 -6.91
N GLY A 95 7.69 -4.76 -6.50
CA GLY A 95 7.24 -5.81 -7.41
C GLY A 95 8.34 -6.77 -7.87
N ILE A 96 9.54 -6.72 -7.27
CA ILE A 96 10.71 -7.50 -7.70
C ILE A 96 10.62 -8.96 -7.21
N SER A 97 10.33 -9.17 -5.92
CA SER A 97 10.41 -10.48 -5.29
C SER A 97 9.15 -10.80 -4.50
N MET A 98 8.41 -11.81 -4.97
CA MET A 98 7.25 -12.34 -4.26
C MET A 98 7.67 -12.92 -2.89
N TYR A 99 8.83 -13.58 -2.83
CA TYR A 99 9.32 -14.17 -1.59
C TYR A 99 9.55 -13.09 -0.54
N ASP A 100 10.23 -12.00 -0.89
CA ASP A 100 10.53 -10.92 0.06
C ASP A 100 9.27 -10.12 0.45
N SER A 101 8.24 -10.13 -0.40
CA SER A 101 6.94 -9.55 -0.08
C SER A 101 6.12 -10.43 0.87
N VAL A 102 6.20 -11.77 0.72
CA VAL A 102 5.35 -12.71 1.49
C VAL A 102 6.01 -13.14 2.80
N SER A 103 7.32 -13.34 2.82
CA SER A 103 8.05 -13.87 3.96
C SER A 103 7.85 -13.06 5.25
N PRO A 104 7.87 -11.70 5.23
CA PRO A 104 7.62 -10.91 6.43
C PRO A 104 6.20 -11.11 7.00
N LEU A 105 5.18 -11.26 6.16
CA LEU A 105 3.79 -11.48 6.61
C LEU A 105 3.60 -12.87 7.22
N LYS A 106 4.29 -13.89 6.68
CA LYS A 106 4.31 -15.22 7.31
C LYS A 106 4.95 -15.18 8.69
N LYS A 107 6.11 -14.52 8.81
CA LYS A 107 6.75 -14.29 10.12
C LYS A 107 5.85 -13.52 11.08
N ALA A 108 5.06 -12.57 10.58
CA ALA A 108 4.10 -11.83 11.40
C ALA A 108 2.97 -12.74 11.92
N LEU A 109 2.46 -13.67 11.12
CA LEU A 109 1.50 -14.69 11.58
C LEU A 109 2.12 -15.67 12.58
N ASP A 110 3.36 -16.11 12.34
CA ASP A 110 4.08 -16.99 13.25
C ASP A 110 4.27 -16.30 14.62
N LEU A 111 4.74 -15.05 14.62
CA LEU A 111 4.87 -14.24 15.84
C LEU A 111 3.53 -13.99 16.53
N PHE A 112 2.45 -13.78 15.77
CA PHE A 112 1.11 -13.63 16.34
C PHE A 112 0.70 -14.89 17.11
N ALA A 113 0.94 -16.06 16.52
CA ALA A 113 0.61 -17.37 17.13
C ALA A 113 1.50 -17.70 18.33
N GLU A 114 2.83 -17.51 18.21
CA GLU A 114 3.81 -17.78 19.27
C GLU A 114 3.55 -16.95 20.53
N ASN A 115 3.15 -15.69 20.36
CA ASN A 115 2.81 -14.79 21.47
C ASN A 115 1.38 -14.99 22.01
N GLN A 116 0.64 -15.99 21.49
CA GLN A 116 -0.76 -16.25 21.83
C GLN A 116 -1.62 -14.97 21.75
N ASN A 117 -1.33 -14.11 20.78
CA ASN A 117 -1.98 -12.82 20.66
C ASN A 117 -3.47 -13.02 20.35
N GLN A 118 -4.34 -12.33 21.07
CA GLN A 118 -5.80 -12.46 20.94
C GLN A 118 -6.42 -11.31 20.12
N ASP A 119 -5.60 -10.38 19.60
CA ASP A 119 -6.07 -9.26 18.77
C ASP A 119 -6.45 -9.76 17.36
N LEU A 120 -7.66 -10.30 17.20
CA LEU A 120 -8.15 -10.83 15.92
C LEU A 120 -8.20 -9.77 14.81
N ARG A 121 -8.32 -8.48 15.14
CA ARG A 121 -8.23 -7.40 14.14
C ARG A 121 -6.81 -7.27 13.60
N LEU A 122 -5.80 -7.43 14.45
CA LEU A 122 -4.42 -7.52 13.97
C LEU A 122 -4.20 -8.73 13.06
N LYS A 123 -4.75 -9.91 13.42
CA LYS A 123 -4.71 -11.12 12.56
C LYS A 123 -5.40 -10.87 11.21
N LEU A 124 -6.56 -10.22 11.22
CA LEU A 124 -7.29 -9.81 10.01
C LEU A 124 -6.43 -8.93 9.09
N GLU A 125 -5.76 -7.90 9.63
CA GLU A 125 -4.89 -7.04 8.82
C GLU A 125 -3.74 -7.82 8.15
N ILE A 126 -3.08 -8.72 8.89
CA ILE A 126 -1.98 -9.53 8.34
C ILE A 126 -2.49 -10.45 7.22
N LEU A 127 -3.64 -11.09 7.40
CA LEU A 127 -4.23 -11.99 6.41
C LEU A 127 -4.70 -11.23 5.15
N ILE A 128 -5.29 -10.04 5.32
CA ILE A 128 -5.62 -9.15 4.19
C ILE A 128 -4.37 -8.77 3.43
N ASP A 129 -3.31 -8.30 4.11
CA ASP A 129 -2.05 -7.95 3.47
C ASP A 129 -1.43 -9.15 2.73
N LEU A 130 -1.55 -10.36 3.29
CA LEU A 130 -1.05 -11.58 2.69
C LEU A 130 -1.82 -11.94 1.41
N GLY A 131 -3.15 -11.86 1.46
CA GLY A 131 -4.02 -12.06 0.31
C GLY A 131 -3.77 -11.02 -0.79
N ASP A 132 -3.67 -9.74 -0.42
CA ASP A 132 -3.37 -8.63 -1.35
C ASP A 132 -2.01 -8.82 -2.01
N THR A 133 -1.02 -9.28 -1.23
CA THR A 133 0.31 -9.60 -1.74
C THR A 133 0.25 -10.73 -2.74
N TYR A 134 -0.37 -11.87 -2.42
CA TYR A 134 -0.54 -12.96 -3.37
C TYR A 134 -1.29 -12.53 -4.63
N THR A 135 -2.34 -11.73 -4.48
CA THR A 135 -3.13 -11.20 -5.60
C THR A 135 -2.27 -10.36 -6.54
N SER A 136 -1.43 -9.47 -6.00
CA SER A 136 -0.54 -8.59 -6.78
C SER A 136 0.48 -9.35 -7.66
N TYR A 137 0.82 -10.59 -7.28
CA TYR A 137 1.69 -11.50 -8.02
C TYR A 137 0.92 -12.58 -8.80
N GLY A 138 -0.41 -12.50 -8.87
CA GLY A 138 -1.26 -13.44 -9.63
C GLY A 138 -1.39 -14.83 -9.00
N ARG A 139 -1.08 -14.99 -7.71
CA ARG A 139 -1.20 -16.26 -6.96
C ARG A 139 -2.62 -16.44 -6.42
N VAL A 140 -3.57 -16.60 -7.33
CA VAL A 140 -5.03 -16.60 -7.03
C VAL A 140 -5.40 -17.60 -5.93
N SER A 141 -4.95 -18.87 -6.01
CA SER A 141 -5.30 -19.88 -5.00
C SER A 141 -4.76 -19.56 -3.61
N SER A 142 -3.56 -18.97 -3.52
CA SER A 142 -2.97 -18.55 -2.24
C SER A 142 -3.67 -17.31 -1.68
N ALA A 143 -4.04 -16.37 -2.55
CA ALA A 143 -4.82 -15.20 -2.17
C ALA A 143 -6.20 -15.60 -1.62
N ASN A 144 -6.93 -16.45 -2.34
CA ASN A 144 -8.26 -16.92 -1.93
C ASN A 144 -8.20 -17.62 -0.57
N ARG A 145 -7.17 -18.44 -0.31
CA ARG A 145 -6.98 -19.05 1.01
C ARG A 145 -6.81 -17.99 2.10
N ALA A 146 -5.90 -17.03 1.92
CA ALA A 146 -5.68 -15.97 2.92
C ALA A 146 -6.94 -15.12 3.16
N TYR A 147 -7.74 -14.87 2.13
CA TYR A 147 -9.02 -14.18 2.28
C TYR A 147 -10.07 -15.05 2.97
N GLN A 148 -10.17 -16.34 2.64
CA GLN A 148 -11.04 -17.29 3.36
C GLN A 148 -10.68 -17.35 4.85
N ASP A 149 -9.39 -17.36 5.19
CA ASP A 149 -8.91 -17.30 6.57
C ASP A 149 -9.37 -16.01 7.27
N CYS A 150 -9.54 -14.89 6.53
CA CYS A 150 -10.14 -13.65 7.09
C CYS A 150 -11.60 -13.89 7.47
N TRP A 151 -12.40 -14.50 6.59
CA TRP A 151 -13.81 -14.78 6.84
C TRP A 151 -14.00 -15.78 7.98
N GLN A 152 -13.07 -16.73 8.15
CA GLN A 152 -13.09 -17.67 9.25
C GLN A 152 -12.96 -17.00 10.63
N LEU A 153 -12.38 -15.80 10.71
CA LEU A 153 -12.32 -15.04 11.96
C LEU A 153 -13.71 -14.68 12.51
N ILE A 154 -14.76 -14.69 11.68
CA ILE A 154 -16.15 -14.49 12.12
C ILE A 154 -16.63 -15.64 13.02
N GLU A 155 -16.11 -16.86 12.80
CA GLU A 155 -16.39 -18.03 13.65
C GLU A 155 -15.74 -17.86 15.03
N GLU A 156 -14.56 -17.23 15.09
CA GLU A 156 -13.84 -16.92 16.32
C GLU A 156 -14.49 -15.72 17.07
N ASP A 157 -14.87 -14.66 16.36
CA ASP A 157 -15.53 -13.47 16.89
C ASP A 157 -16.55 -12.89 15.88
N SER A 158 -17.82 -13.16 16.13
CA SER A 158 -18.94 -12.68 15.28
C SER A 158 -19.03 -11.16 15.15
N THR A 159 -18.42 -10.39 16.05
CA THR A 159 -18.42 -8.92 15.98
C THR A 159 -17.55 -8.38 14.84
N LEU A 160 -16.68 -9.21 14.27
CA LEU A 160 -15.85 -8.86 13.11
C LEU A 160 -16.60 -8.91 11.78
N LYS A 161 -17.80 -9.53 11.74
CA LYS A 161 -18.56 -9.72 10.50
C LYS A 161 -18.79 -8.42 9.72
N PRO A 162 -19.28 -7.31 10.33
CA PRO A 162 -19.50 -6.07 9.60
C PRO A 162 -18.21 -5.48 9.02
N GLU A 163 -17.10 -5.57 9.76
CA GLU A 163 -15.80 -5.08 9.32
C GLU A 163 -15.28 -5.90 8.13
N ILE A 164 -15.35 -7.23 8.21
CA ILE A 164 -14.91 -8.12 7.12
C ILE A 164 -15.79 -7.89 5.88
N GLU A 165 -17.11 -7.88 6.01
CA GLU A 165 -18.02 -7.60 4.89
C GLU A 165 -17.72 -6.25 4.24
N GLU A 166 -17.48 -5.19 5.03
CA GLU A 166 -17.12 -3.87 4.50
C GLU A 166 -15.80 -3.93 3.71
N ARG A 167 -14.76 -4.57 4.25
CA ARG A 167 -13.42 -4.64 3.65
C ARG A 167 -13.38 -5.44 2.36
N PHE A 168 -14.34 -6.34 2.15
CA PHE A 168 -14.50 -7.15 0.95
C PHE A 168 -15.71 -6.77 0.08
N SER A 169 -16.50 -5.76 0.46
CA SER A 169 -17.73 -5.36 -0.24
C SER A 169 -17.50 -4.86 -1.68
N LYS A 170 -16.32 -4.31 -1.95
CA LYS A 170 -15.96 -3.72 -3.25
C LYS A 170 -14.52 -4.05 -3.62
N PRO A 171 -14.20 -4.05 -4.92
CA PRO A 171 -12.82 -4.24 -5.35
C PRO A 171 -11.88 -3.17 -4.77
N VAL A 172 -10.72 -3.61 -4.28
CA VAL A 172 -9.69 -2.72 -3.72
C VAL A 172 -8.43 -2.84 -4.56
N ARG A 173 -7.86 -1.72 -4.99
CA ARG A 173 -6.66 -1.74 -5.83
C ARG A 173 -5.45 -2.19 -5.02
N VAL A 174 -4.88 -3.36 -5.34
CA VAL A 174 -3.71 -3.93 -4.64
C VAL A 174 -2.40 -3.69 -5.37
N ARG A 175 -2.45 -3.49 -6.70
CA ARG A 175 -1.32 -3.03 -7.51
C ARG A 175 -1.81 -1.92 -8.42
N SER A 176 -1.34 -0.70 -8.17
CA SER A 176 -1.71 0.47 -8.95
C SER A 176 -0.65 0.79 -9.99
N ILE A 177 -1.07 0.90 -11.25
CA ILE A 177 -0.26 1.54 -12.28
C ILE A 177 -0.77 2.97 -12.42
N PHE A 178 0.14 3.93 -12.26
CA PHE A 178 -0.19 5.35 -12.27
C PHE A 178 -0.56 5.81 -13.68
N ILE A 179 -1.61 6.61 -13.78
CA ILE A 179 -1.92 7.38 -14.98
C ILE A 179 -1.24 8.73 -14.80
N PRO A 180 -0.38 9.18 -15.74
CA PRO A 180 0.28 10.47 -15.63
C PRO A 180 -0.70 11.62 -15.41
N GLU A 181 -0.38 12.51 -14.48
CA GLU A 181 -1.13 13.75 -14.20
C GLU A 181 -0.84 14.88 -15.20
N ARG A 182 -0.18 14.57 -16.32
CA ARG A 182 0.19 15.58 -17.31
C ARG A 182 0.44 14.99 -18.69
N TYR A 183 0.17 15.81 -19.70
CA TYR A 183 0.62 15.61 -21.07
C TYR A 183 1.36 16.87 -21.60
N PRO A 184 2.43 16.72 -22.42
CA PRO A 184 3.14 15.48 -22.73
C PRO A 184 3.90 14.93 -21.52
N ILE A 185 4.02 13.61 -21.44
CA ILE A 185 4.62 12.90 -20.28
C ILE A 185 6.14 13.14 -20.24
N ASP A 186 6.80 13.06 -21.40
CA ASP A 186 8.27 13.01 -21.50
C ASP A 186 8.94 14.39 -21.64
N GLN A 187 8.20 15.46 -21.33
CA GLN A 187 8.74 16.82 -21.36
C GLN A 187 8.96 17.33 -19.94
N PRO A 188 9.93 18.22 -19.70
CA PRO A 188 9.98 18.96 -18.45
C PRO A 188 8.76 19.88 -18.34
N ILE A 189 8.39 20.22 -17.10
CA ILE A 189 7.36 21.24 -16.86
C ILE A 189 7.97 22.59 -17.20
N ASP A 190 7.46 23.20 -18.27
CA ASP A 190 7.72 24.60 -18.58
C ASP A 190 6.93 25.50 -17.62
N LYS A 191 7.64 26.15 -16.69
CA LYS A 191 7.04 27.05 -15.68
C LYS A 191 6.47 28.33 -16.30
N ASN A 192 6.85 28.66 -17.53
CA ASN A 192 6.38 29.85 -18.23
C ASN A 192 5.14 29.58 -19.08
N LYS A 193 4.65 28.33 -19.13
CA LYS A 193 3.45 27.93 -19.87
C LYS A 193 2.29 27.65 -18.93
N THR A 194 1.11 28.09 -19.37
CA THR A 194 -0.16 27.67 -18.77
C THR A 194 -0.59 26.35 -19.38
N TYR A 195 -0.80 25.34 -18.53
CA TYR A 195 -1.38 24.06 -18.92
C TYR A 195 -2.90 24.14 -18.85
N LYS A 196 -3.58 23.54 -19.83
CA LYS A 196 -5.03 23.34 -19.76
C LYS A 196 -5.30 22.07 -18.97
N GLN A 197 -6.34 22.10 -18.15
CA GLN A 197 -6.82 20.92 -17.44
C GLN A 197 -7.56 20.01 -18.44
N GLY A 198 -7.28 18.72 -18.36
CA GLY A 198 -8.01 17.67 -19.04
C GLY A 198 -8.49 16.59 -18.08
N PHE A 199 -9.36 15.73 -18.57
CA PHE A 199 -9.80 14.57 -17.82
C PHE A 199 -10.15 13.41 -18.76
N LEU A 200 -10.17 12.21 -18.20
CA LEU A 200 -10.73 11.03 -18.85
C LEU A 200 -11.46 10.15 -17.83
N THR A 201 -12.46 9.42 -18.31
CA THR A 201 -13.20 8.43 -17.53
C THR A 201 -13.05 7.06 -18.18
N VAL A 202 -12.52 6.10 -17.43
CA VAL A 202 -12.32 4.71 -17.85
C VAL A 202 -13.37 3.82 -17.20
N ARG A 203 -14.05 3.00 -17.99
CA ARG A 203 -14.94 1.92 -17.52
C ARG A 203 -14.24 0.57 -17.64
N PHE A 204 -14.38 -0.29 -16.65
CA PHE A 204 -13.77 -1.62 -16.61
C PHE A 204 -14.53 -2.55 -15.65
N ASP A 205 -14.26 -3.85 -15.78
CA ASP A 205 -14.70 -4.89 -14.85
C ASP A 205 -13.49 -5.40 -14.06
N VAL A 206 -13.73 -6.00 -12.89
CA VAL A 206 -12.74 -6.76 -12.11
C VAL A 206 -13.21 -8.21 -12.02
N GLU A 207 -12.39 -9.12 -12.54
CA GLU A 207 -12.63 -10.56 -12.49
C GLU A 207 -12.35 -11.13 -11.09
N THR A 208 -12.83 -12.35 -10.81
CA THR A 208 -12.56 -13.07 -9.54
C THR A 208 -11.07 -13.36 -9.29
N THR A 209 -10.23 -13.22 -10.32
CA THR A 209 -8.77 -13.31 -10.23
C THR A 209 -8.10 -11.98 -9.84
N GLY A 210 -8.87 -10.89 -9.77
CA GLY A 210 -8.37 -9.54 -9.50
C GLY A 210 -7.90 -8.77 -10.73
N LYS A 211 -7.80 -9.42 -11.89
CA LYS A 211 -7.45 -8.77 -13.16
C LYS A 211 -8.61 -7.93 -13.69
N THR A 212 -8.28 -6.85 -14.39
CA THR A 212 -9.29 -6.02 -15.05
C THR A 212 -9.67 -6.58 -16.41
N ASN A 213 -10.92 -6.36 -16.81
CA ASN A 213 -11.46 -6.76 -18.11
C ASN A 213 -12.36 -5.64 -18.69
N LYS A 214 -12.72 -5.74 -19.98
CA LYS A 214 -13.58 -4.78 -20.70
C LYS A 214 -13.19 -3.29 -20.51
N VAL A 215 -11.89 -3.03 -20.41
CA VAL A 215 -11.34 -1.69 -20.15
C VAL A 215 -11.54 -0.77 -21.37
N THR A 216 -12.32 0.29 -21.21
CA THR A 216 -12.73 1.23 -22.27
C THR A 216 -12.77 2.67 -21.77
N ILE A 217 -12.46 3.65 -22.64
CA ILE A 217 -12.70 5.08 -22.35
C ILE A 217 -14.16 5.39 -22.65
N ILE A 218 -14.86 6.02 -21.72
CA ILE A 218 -16.24 6.48 -21.91
C ILE A 218 -16.35 8.00 -22.06
N GLU A 219 -15.35 8.74 -21.57
CA GLU A 219 -15.28 10.20 -21.66
C GLU A 219 -13.81 10.63 -21.69
N SER A 220 -13.44 11.62 -22.50
CA SER A 220 -12.08 12.18 -22.52
C SER A 220 -12.09 13.57 -23.16
N ASP A 221 -11.56 14.56 -22.44
CA ASP A 221 -11.40 15.93 -22.92
C ASP A 221 -10.11 16.55 -22.36
N PRO A 222 -9.12 16.92 -23.20
CA PRO A 222 -9.05 16.68 -24.64
C PRO A 222 -8.83 15.21 -24.98
N SER A 223 -9.58 14.70 -25.98
CA SER A 223 -9.48 13.30 -26.39
C SER A 223 -8.09 12.91 -26.94
N LYS A 224 -7.74 11.63 -26.83
CA LYS A 224 -6.55 10.98 -27.42
C LYS A 224 -5.18 11.41 -26.87
N LEU A 225 -5.12 12.23 -25.81
CA LEU A 225 -3.84 12.62 -25.20
C LEU A 225 -3.29 11.53 -24.28
N LEU A 226 -4.07 11.12 -23.27
CA LEU A 226 -3.68 10.09 -22.31
C LEU A 226 -4.49 8.79 -22.43
N ASP A 227 -5.47 8.72 -23.33
CA ASP A 227 -6.39 7.59 -23.48
C ASP A 227 -5.67 6.23 -23.54
N ARG A 228 -4.64 6.09 -24.39
CA ARG A 228 -3.87 4.84 -24.53
C ARG A 228 -3.10 4.49 -23.25
N VAL A 229 -2.55 5.49 -22.58
CA VAL A 229 -1.79 5.32 -21.34
C VAL A 229 -2.73 4.92 -20.21
N ALA A 230 -3.88 5.57 -20.10
CA ALA A 230 -4.91 5.24 -19.13
C ALA A 230 -5.46 3.82 -19.34
N LEU A 231 -5.78 3.42 -20.58
CA LEU A 231 -6.22 2.06 -20.89
C LEU A 231 -5.15 1.02 -20.49
N SER A 232 -3.88 1.29 -20.79
CA SER A 232 -2.77 0.41 -20.40
C SER A 232 -2.63 0.32 -18.87
N ALA A 233 -2.69 1.45 -18.18
CA ALA A 233 -2.56 1.50 -16.72
C ALA A 233 -3.68 0.72 -16.03
N ILE A 234 -4.94 0.88 -16.46
CA ILE A 234 -6.07 0.14 -15.88
C ILE A 234 -5.98 -1.36 -16.21
N LYS A 235 -5.57 -1.74 -17.43
CA LYS A 235 -5.35 -3.16 -17.82
C LYS A 235 -4.28 -3.85 -16.97
N ASN A 236 -3.23 -3.12 -16.59
CA ASN A 236 -2.10 -3.63 -15.82
C ASN A 236 -2.26 -3.45 -14.30
N SER A 237 -3.33 -2.81 -13.85
CA SER A 237 -3.67 -2.69 -12.44
C SER A 237 -4.33 -3.99 -11.94
N ILE A 238 -4.06 -4.36 -10.69
CA ILE A 238 -4.62 -5.54 -10.05
C ILE A 238 -5.43 -5.11 -8.83
N TYR A 239 -6.57 -5.78 -8.63
CA TYR A 239 -7.51 -5.52 -7.56
C TYR A 239 -7.69 -6.79 -6.71
N ARG A 240 -7.89 -6.61 -5.40
CA ARG A 240 -8.62 -7.59 -4.60
C ARG A 240 -10.07 -7.56 -5.10
N PRO A 241 -10.67 -8.68 -5.54
CA PRO A 241 -12.08 -8.75 -5.89
C PRO A 241 -13.01 -8.43 -4.72
N SER A 242 -14.29 -8.20 -4.99
CA SER A 242 -15.30 -8.26 -3.93
C SER A 242 -15.52 -9.72 -3.51
N TYR A 243 -16.00 -9.94 -2.28
CA TYR A 243 -16.36 -11.26 -1.78
C TYR A 243 -17.75 -11.22 -1.15
N ILE A 244 -18.49 -12.31 -1.34
CA ILE A 244 -19.74 -12.61 -0.63
C ILE A 244 -19.55 -14.00 -0.01
N ASP A 245 -19.73 -14.12 1.30
CA ASP A 245 -19.58 -15.37 2.04
C ASP A 245 -18.29 -16.13 1.71
N ALA A 246 -17.15 -15.42 1.78
CA ALA A 246 -15.81 -15.93 1.48
C ALA A 246 -15.56 -16.39 0.02
N GLU A 247 -16.48 -16.11 -0.91
CA GLU A 247 -16.32 -16.40 -2.33
C GLU A 247 -16.10 -15.14 -3.16
N ALA A 248 -15.05 -15.15 -3.99
CA ALA A 248 -14.70 -14.04 -4.87
C ALA A 248 -15.78 -13.80 -5.93
N GLN A 249 -16.21 -12.55 -6.06
CA GLN A 249 -17.24 -12.12 -7.01
C GLN A 249 -16.65 -11.22 -8.10
N ARG A 250 -17.19 -11.35 -9.31
CA ARG A 250 -16.88 -10.44 -10.42
C ARG A 250 -17.62 -9.12 -10.20
N SER A 251 -16.94 -8.01 -10.40
CA SER A 251 -17.53 -6.66 -10.36
C SER A 251 -17.53 -6.07 -11.75
N GLU A 252 -18.68 -5.59 -12.22
CA GLU A 252 -18.83 -5.04 -13.58
C GLU A 252 -19.10 -3.53 -13.58
N GLY A 253 -18.74 -2.87 -14.67
CA GLY A 253 -19.14 -1.48 -14.93
C GLY A 253 -18.52 -0.45 -14.01
N LEU A 254 -17.40 -0.76 -13.37
CA LEU A 254 -16.66 0.17 -12.51
C LEU A 254 -16.11 1.33 -13.35
N THR A 255 -16.03 2.51 -12.75
CA THR A 255 -15.50 3.71 -13.41
C THR A 255 -14.42 4.39 -12.59
N ILE A 256 -13.38 4.89 -13.25
CA ILE A 256 -12.37 5.78 -12.67
C ILE A 256 -12.28 7.03 -13.52
N ARG A 257 -12.38 8.20 -12.88
CA ARG A 257 -12.07 9.50 -13.47
C ARG A 257 -10.64 9.88 -13.10
N HIS A 258 -9.89 10.38 -14.08
CA HIS A 258 -8.52 10.85 -13.92
C HIS A 258 -8.40 12.26 -14.51
N GLU A 259 -7.82 13.17 -13.76
CA GLU A 259 -7.55 14.55 -14.18
C GLU A 259 -6.06 14.72 -14.50
N PHE A 260 -5.73 15.49 -15.53
CA PHE A 260 -4.36 15.67 -16.02
C PHE A 260 -4.14 17.01 -16.73
#